data_AF-A0A316PEQ4-F1
#
_entry.id   AF-A0A316PEQ4-F1
#
_cell.length_a   1.000
_cell.length_b   1.000
_cell.length_c   1.000
_cell.angle_alpha   90.00
_cell.angle_beta   90.00
_cell.angle_gamma   90.00
#
_symmetry.space_group_name_H-M   'P 1'
#
loop_
_entity.id
_entity.type
_entity.pdbx_description
1 polymer ?
#
loop_
_entity_poly.entity_id
_entity_poly.type
_entity_poly.pdbx_seq_one_letter_code
_entity_poly.pdbx_strand_id
1 'polypeptide(L)'
;DYFATFRDDREQVRKLEMEYLDEVIAASASDDETLADAQGQKLTLVENMEKEFTVESLIKAKGFEDAAVTFHAGTVNVVVKADELSDKQVAQILEITKKETGEPAENIKVMTGK
;
A
#
# COMPACT_ATOMS: atom_id res chain seq x y z
N ASP A 1 -13.51 14.52 -1.22
CA ASP A 1 -12.55 14.05 -2.23
C ASP A 1 -12.07 12.69 -1.75
N TYR A 2 -12.47 11.60 -2.40
CA TYR A 2 -12.21 10.24 -1.93
C TYR A 2 -10.72 10.01 -1.65
N PHE A 3 -9.84 10.45 -2.56
CA PHE A 3 -8.41 10.20 -2.45
C PHE A 3 -7.76 11.02 -1.32
N ALA A 4 -8.22 12.25 -1.09
CA ALA A 4 -7.75 13.06 0.03
C ALA A 4 -8.16 12.42 1.37
N THR A 5 -9.45 12.12 1.54
CA THR A 5 -9.97 11.47 2.76
C THR A 5 -9.32 10.11 3.00
N PHE A 6 -9.16 9.31 1.94
CA PHE A 6 -8.49 8.02 2.03
C PHE A 6 -7.04 8.14 2.52
N ARG A 7 -6.28 9.15 2.05
CA ARG A 7 -4.92 9.38 2.53
C ARG A 7 -4.88 9.79 3.99
N ASP A 8 -5.77 10.68 4.39
CA ASP A 8 -5.88 11.15 5.78
C ASP A 8 -6.22 9.97 6.72
N ASP A 9 -7.22 9.16 6.37
CA ASP A 9 -7.61 7.98 7.14
C ASP A 9 -6.46 6.97 7.21
N ARG A 10 -5.79 6.72 6.08
CA ARG A 10 -4.66 5.79 5.99
C ARG A 10 -3.47 6.26 6.84
N GLU A 11 -3.17 7.56 6.86
CA GLU A 11 -2.11 8.12 7.70
C GLU A 11 -2.44 7.98 9.20
N GLN A 12 -3.69 8.21 9.58
CA GLN A 12 -4.15 8.00 10.96
C GLN A 12 -4.03 6.54 11.38
N VAL A 13 -4.49 5.60 10.55
CA VAL A 13 -4.37 4.16 10.81
C VAL A 13 -2.90 3.75 10.94
N ARG A 14 -2.04 4.17 10.02
CA ARG A 14 -0.60 3.84 10.08
C ARG A 14 0.08 4.37 11.32
N LYS A 15 -0.30 5.57 11.76
CA LYS A 15 0.23 6.14 12.99
C LYS A 15 -0.11 5.24 14.18
N LEU A 16 -1.37 4.80 14.29
CA LEU A 16 -1.81 3.90 15.35
C LEU A 16 -1.13 2.52 15.26
N GLU A 17 -0.96 1.96 14.06
CA GLU A 17 -0.25 0.70 13.84
C GLU A 17 1.22 0.78 14.27
N MET A 18 1.92 1.86 13.90
CA MET A 18 3.31 2.08 14.31
C MET A 18 3.43 2.27 15.82
N GLU A 19 2.55 3.06 16.43
CA GLU A 19 2.52 3.27 17.89
C GLU A 19 2.29 1.94 18.62
N TYR A 20 1.34 1.13 18.17
CA TYR A 20 1.08 -0.19 18.75
C TYR A 20 2.29 -1.12 18.63
N LEU A 21 2.94 -1.20 17.46
CA LEU A 21 4.14 -2.02 17.27
C LEU A 21 5.29 -1.53 18.15
N ASP A 22 5.44 -0.21 18.34
CA ASP A 22 6.44 0.37 19.25
C ASP A 22 6.20 0.02 20.71
N GLU A 23 4.94 0.02 21.16
CA GLU A 23 4.56 -0.43 22.50
C GLU A 23 4.87 -1.92 22.71
N VAL A 24 4.55 -2.77 21.72
CA VAL A 24 4.87 -4.22 21.77
C VAL A 24 6.38 -4.43 21.81
N ILE A 25 7.14 -3.76 20.97
CA ILE A 25 8.61 -3.84 20.95
C ILE A 25 9.20 -3.45 22.31
N ALA A 26 8.70 -2.37 22.91
CA ALA A 26 9.16 -1.91 24.22
C ALA A 26 8.82 -2.91 25.35
N ALA A 27 7.65 -3.55 25.29
CA ALA A 27 7.20 -4.52 26.28
C ALA A 27 7.88 -5.90 26.15
N SER A 28 8.31 -6.28 24.95
CA SER A 28 8.84 -7.63 24.65
C SER A 28 10.36 -7.73 24.71
N ALA A 29 11.05 -6.81 25.41
CA ALA A 29 12.51 -6.75 25.45
C ALA A 29 13.22 -8.01 25.97
N SER A 30 12.50 -8.91 26.67
CA SER A 30 13.01 -10.19 27.17
C SER A 30 12.41 -11.42 26.46
N ASP A 31 11.60 -11.21 25.43
CA ASP A 31 10.99 -12.25 24.60
C ASP A 31 11.48 -12.07 23.16
N ASP A 32 12.57 -12.75 22.83
CA ASP A 32 13.26 -12.60 21.55
C ASP A 32 12.37 -12.93 20.34
N GLU A 33 11.44 -13.87 20.48
CA GLU A 33 10.52 -14.27 19.40
C GLU A 33 9.51 -13.15 19.13
N THR A 34 8.82 -12.69 20.17
CA THR A 34 7.84 -11.60 20.05
C THR A 34 8.50 -10.29 19.61
N LEU A 35 9.71 -10.00 20.09
CA LEU A 35 10.49 -8.83 19.68
C LEU A 35 10.83 -8.87 18.19
N ALA A 36 11.34 -10.00 17.70
CA ALA A 36 11.72 -10.17 16.30
C ALA A 36 10.50 -10.09 15.37
N ASP A 37 9.38 -10.70 15.75
CA ASP A 37 8.13 -10.63 14.99
C ASP A 37 7.60 -9.19 14.88
N ALA A 38 7.50 -8.47 16.01
CA ALA A 38 7.02 -7.09 16.01
C ALA A 38 7.93 -6.14 15.19
N GLN A 39 9.25 -6.31 15.28
CA GLN A 39 10.21 -5.58 14.45
C GLN A 39 10.05 -5.90 12.96
N GLY A 40 9.84 -7.17 12.62
CA GLY A 40 9.60 -7.63 11.24
C GLY A 40 8.31 -7.07 10.66
N GLN A 41 7.23 -7.06 11.44
CA GLN A 41 5.96 -6.44 11.04
C GLN A 41 6.12 -4.93 10.80
N LYS A 42 6.84 -4.23 11.69
CA LYS A 42 7.11 -2.79 11.54
C LYS A 42 7.91 -2.49 10.27
N LEU A 43 8.96 -3.27 9.99
CA LEU A 43 9.74 -3.12 8.76
C LEU A 43 8.89 -3.37 7.51
N THR A 44 8.08 -4.43 7.52
CA THR A 44 7.16 -4.76 6.42
C THR A 44 6.15 -3.64 6.16
N LEU A 45 5.61 -3.02 7.22
CA LEU A 45 4.71 -1.87 7.09
C LEU A 45 5.41 -0.70 6.39
N VAL A 46 6.64 -0.37 6.81
CA VAL A 46 7.44 0.71 6.19
C VAL A 46 7.75 0.42 4.71
N GLU A 47 8.15 -0.80 4.37
CA GLU A 47 8.42 -1.20 2.99
C GLU A 47 7.16 -1.10 2.11
N ASN A 48 6.01 -1.53 2.64
CA ASN A 48 4.73 -1.42 1.93
C ASN A 48 4.36 0.06 1.67
N MET A 49 4.60 0.95 2.65
CA MET A 49 4.38 2.39 2.49
C MET A 49 5.19 2.99 1.34
N GLU A 50 6.47 2.60 1.21
CA GLU A 50 7.34 3.06 0.13
C GLU A 50 6.87 2.53 -1.23
N LYS A 51 6.50 1.25 -1.30
CA LYS A 51 5.97 0.62 -2.52
C LYS A 51 4.68 1.29 -2.97
N GLU A 52 3.72 1.54 -2.07
CA GLU A 52 2.47 2.23 -2.39
C GLU A 52 2.75 3.62 -2.95
N PHE A 53 3.60 4.40 -2.27
CA PHE A 53 3.97 5.74 -2.72
C PHE A 53 4.59 5.73 -4.12
N THR A 54 5.49 4.78 -4.38
CA THR A 54 6.18 4.63 -5.67
C THR A 54 5.19 4.26 -6.78
N VAL A 55 4.32 3.27 -6.56
CA VAL A 55 3.31 2.85 -7.52
C VAL A 55 2.31 3.99 -7.80
N GLU A 56 1.79 4.65 -6.77
CA GLU A 56 0.89 5.82 -6.91
C GLU A 56 1.54 6.92 -7.75
N SER A 57 2.82 7.22 -7.49
CA SER A 57 3.57 8.25 -8.21
C SER A 57 3.78 7.90 -9.68
N LEU A 58 4.12 6.64 -9.99
CA LEU A 58 4.31 6.18 -11.35
C LEU A 58 3.00 6.14 -12.13
N ILE A 59 1.90 5.73 -11.51
CA ILE A 59 0.56 5.79 -12.14
C ILE A 59 0.23 7.24 -12.49
N LYS A 60 0.37 8.19 -11.56
CA LYS A 60 0.14 9.61 -11.86
C LYS A 60 1.05 10.12 -12.98
N ALA A 61 2.32 9.72 -13.01
CA ALA A 61 3.26 10.08 -14.08
C ALA A 61 2.85 9.54 -15.47
N LYS A 62 2.00 8.52 -15.55
CA LYS A 62 1.41 8.03 -16.81
C LYS A 62 0.20 8.83 -17.28
N GLY A 63 -0.24 9.84 -16.53
CA GLY A 63 -1.32 10.75 -16.91
C GLY A 63 -2.67 10.46 -16.25
N PHE A 64 -2.71 9.59 -15.24
CA PHE A 64 -3.91 9.43 -14.41
C PHE A 64 -3.98 10.56 -13.38
N GLU A 65 -5.18 11.08 -13.13
CA GLU A 65 -5.37 12.25 -12.24
C GLU A 65 -4.94 11.94 -10.81
N ASP A 66 -5.39 10.80 -10.28
CA ASP A 66 -4.98 10.32 -8.97
C ASP A 66 -5.04 8.80 -8.85
N ALA A 67 -4.32 8.27 -7.88
CA ALA A 67 -4.33 6.85 -7.53
C ALA A 67 -4.06 6.64 -6.04
N ALA A 68 -4.63 5.56 -5.50
CA ALA A 68 -4.43 5.08 -4.15
C ALA A 68 -4.08 3.59 -4.21
N VAL A 69 -3.03 3.19 -3.52
CA VAL A 69 -2.56 1.80 -3.46
C VAL A 69 -2.55 1.31 -2.02
N THR A 70 -2.99 0.08 -1.78
CA THR A 70 -2.92 -0.57 -0.46
C THR A 70 -2.39 -1.97 -0.55
N PHE A 71 -1.57 -2.36 0.42
CA PHE A 71 -1.28 -3.76 0.72
C PHE A 71 -2.21 -4.29 1.81
N HIS A 72 -2.85 -5.43 1.56
CA HIS A 72 -3.62 -6.14 2.57
C HIS A 72 -3.51 -7.65 2.37
N ALA A 73 -2.96 -8.37 3.35
CA ALA A 73 -2.88 -9.84 3.37
C ALA A 73 -2.41 -10.48 2.05
N GLY A 74 -1.35 -9.94 1.44
CA GLY A 74 -0.81 -10.44 0.16
C GLY A 74 -1.62 -10.04 -1.07
N THR A 75 -2.57 -9.11 -0.95
CA THR A 75 -3.27 -8.48 -2.08
C THR A 75 -2.87 -7.02 -2.19
N VAL A 76 -2.62 -6.56 -3.42
CA VAL A 76 -2.42 -5.15 -3.74
C VAL A 76 -3.67 -4.61 -4.40
N ASN A 77 -4.34 -3.66 -3.75
CA ASN A 77 -5.46 -2.95 -4.37
C ASN A 77 -4.97 -1.64 -4.94
N VAL A 78 -5.32 -1.36 -6.18
CA VAL A 78 -5.00 -0.13 -6.90
C VAL A 78 -6.30 0.53 -7.32
N VAL A 79 -6.63 1.64 -6.66
CA VAL A 79 -7.80 2.46 -6.97
C VAL A 79 -7.33 3.66 -7.79
N VAL A 80 -7.87 3.83 -8.99
CA VAL A 80 -7.48 4.92 -9.90
C VAL A 80 -8.65 5.88 -10.11
N LYS A 81 -8.36 7.18 -10.07
CA LYS A 81 -9.34 8.22 -10.36
C LYS A 81 -9.64 8.26 -11.85
N ALA A 82 -10.73 7.60 -12.22
CA ALA A 82 -11.24 7.52 -13.58
C ALA A 82 -12.70 7.04 -13.54
N ASP A 83 -13.52 7.43 -14.51
CA ASP A 83 -14.86 6.84 -14.64
C ASP A 83 -14.77 5.39 -15.12
N GLU A 84 -13.90 5.14 -16.10
CA GLU A 84 -13.65 3.83 -16.70
C GLU A 84 -12.17 3.67 -17.05
N LEU A 85 -11.70 2.43 -17.14
CA LEU A 85 -10.36 2.07 -17.58
C LEU A 85 -10.45 1.14 -18.79
N SER A 86 -9.73 1.46 -19.85
CA SER A 86 -9.52 0.53 -20.96
C SER A 86 -8.58 -0.61 -20.58
N ASP A 87 -8.68 -1.75 -21.28
CA ASP A 87 -7.77 -2.90 -21.08
C ASP A 87 -6.29 -2.49 -21.16
N LYS A 88 -5.96 -1.54 -22.02
CA LYS A 88 -4.60 -0.99 -22.15
C LYS A 88 -4.17 -0.23 -20.89
N GLN A 89 -5.05 0.57 -20.31
CA GLN A 89 -4.77 1.29 -19.06
C GLN A 89 -4.62 0.32 -17.89
N VAL A 90 -5.51 -0.69 -17.79
CA VAL A 90 -5.42 -1.74 -16.78
C VAL A 90 -4.10 -2.49 -16.91
N ALA A 91 -3.70 -2.89 -18.13
CA ALA A 91 -2.43 -3.57 -18.36
C ALA A 91 -1.22 -2.73 -17.95
N GLN A 92 -1.23 -1.42 -18.20
CA GLN A 92 -0.16 -0.50 -17.79
C GLN A 92 -0.07 -0.37 -16.26
N ILE A 93 -1.21 -0.23 -15.58
CA ILE A 93 -1.26 -0.16 -14.11
C ILE A 93 -0.76 -1.47 -13.50
N LEU A 94 -1.21 -2.61 -14.04
CA LEU A 94 -0.79 -3.94 -13.60
C LEU A 94 0.72 -4.13 -13.78
N GLU A 95 1.29 -3.73 -14.92
CA GLU A 95 2.73 -3.84 -15.19
C GLU A 95 3.56 -3.05 -14.17
N ILE A 96 3.19 -1.78 -13.92
CA ILE A 96 3.85 -0.93 -12.91
C ILE A 96 3.77 -1.59 -11.54
N THR A 97 2.57 -2.00 -11.14
CA THR A 97 2.34 -2.56 -9.81
C THR A 97 3.14 -3.84 -9.62
N LYS A 98 3.14 -4.77 -10.58
CA LYS A 98 3.94 -6.00 -10.51
C LYS A 98 5.42 -5.72 -10.36
N LYS A 99 5.95 -4.77 -11.15
CA LYS A 99 7.38 -4.47 -11.18
C LYS A 99 7.87 -3.90 -9.86
N GLU A 100 7.13 -2.95 -9.28
CA GLU A 100 7.57 -2.24 -8.08
C GLU A 100 7.24 -3.00 -6.79
N THR A 101 6.19 -3.82 -6.79
CA THR A 101 5.78 -4.56 -5.58
C THR A 101 6.39 -5.96 -5.50
N GLY A 102 6.70 -6.57 -6.64
CA GLY A 102 7.10 -7.98 -6.75
C GLY A 102 5.93 -8.97 -6.73
N GLU A 103 4.69 -8.49 -6.55
CA GLU A 103 3.51 -9.33 -6.43
C GLU A 103 3.07 -9.92 -7.78
N PRO A 104 2.59 -11.17 -7.80
CA PRO A 104 2.03 -11.77 -9.01
C PRO A 104 0.73 -11.06 -9.41
N ALA A 105 0.38 -11.17 -10.69
CA ALA A 105 -0.80 -10.49 -11.25
C ALA A 105 -2.11 -10.90 -10.55
N GLU A 106 -2.20 -12.14 -10.07
CA GLU A 106 -3.37 -12.67 -9.36
C GLU A 106 -3.63 -11.99 -8.01
N ASN A 107 -2.59 -11.39 -7.42
CA ASN A 107 -2.67 -10.64 -6.17
C ASN A 107 -2.99 -9.16 -6.39
N ILE A 108 -3.05 -8.68 -7.64
CA ILE A 108 -3.24 -7.27 -7.94
C ILE A 108 -4.64 -7.02 -8.46
N LYS A 109 -5.38 -6.15 -7.77
CA LYS A 109 -6.73 -5.74 -8.14
C LYS A 109 -6.75 -4.27 -8.54
N VAL A 110 -7.11 -4.01 -9.79
CA VAL A 110 -7.23 -2.65 -10.33
C VAL A 110 -8.71 -2.28 -10.42
N MET A 111 -9.07 -1.12 -9.87
CA MET A 111 -10.46 -0.63 -9.86
C MET A 111 -10.51 0.89 -9.99
N THR A 112 -11.68 1.41 -10.38
CA THR A 112 -11.93 2.84 -10.46
C THR A 112 -12.49 3.39 -9.15
N GLY A 113 -12.14 4.63 -8.82
CA GLY A 113 -12.69 5.40 -7.69
C GLY A 113 -13.10 6.79 -8.14
N LYS A 114 -14.16 7.34 -7.52
CA LYS A 114 -14.69 8.68 -7.80
C LYS A 114 -14.29 9.67 -6.72
#